data_AF-A0A376EVP8-F1
#
_entry.id   AF-A0A376EVP8-F1
#
_cell.length_a   1.000
_cell.length_b   1.000
_cell.length_c   1.000
_cell.angle_alpha   90.00
_cell.angle_beta   90.00
_cell.angle_gamma   90.00
#
_symmetry.space_group_name_H-M   'P 1'
#
loop_
_entity.id
_entity.type
_entity.pdbx_description
1 polymer ?
#
loop_
_entity_poly.entity_id
_entity_poly.type
_entity_poly.pdbx_seq_one_letter_code
_entity_poly.pdbx_strand_id
1 'polypeptide(L)'
;MAILGQIRSKPWLLMGVIALALLAFLVNPDSIDKVFGKNPDVLGKVNGEKVTREEFNDQLFVLQQQAEQQGRPKTGLEEQAWQLLVQSKLIKQQFEKLGFEMTDDYFWNQIQYDQMFAQQQQFFDEKGNFKTQELKKEIETLKSTNPEGYNQWLKTRKNR
;
A
#
# COMPACT_ATOMS: atom_id res chain seq x y z
N MET A 1 -37.03 -28.74 36.59
CA MET A 1 -37.94 -28.09 35.63
C MET A 1 -37.20 -27.95 34.30
N ALA A 2 -37.83 -28.38 33.21
CA ALA A 2 -37.15 -28.88 32.02
C ALA A 2 -36.53 -27.78 31.14
N ILE A 3 -35.22 -27.89 30.90
CA ILE A 3 -34.39 -27.02 30.05
C ILE A 3 -34.81 -27.11 28.57
N LEU A 4 -35.53 -28.18 28.18
CA LEU A 4 -36.07 -28.40 26.83
C LEU A 4 -37.09 -27.35 26.38
N GLY A 5 -37.83 -26.72 27.31
CA GLY A 5 -38.85 -25.72 26.97
C GLY A 5 -38.29 -24.37 26.51
N GLN A 6 -37.08 -24.00 26.96
CA GLN A 6 -36.50 -22.70 26.64
C GLN A 6 -35.88 -22.65 25.23
N ILE A 7 -35.40 -23.77 24.69
CA ILE A 7 -34.87 -23.85 23.32
C ILE A 7 -35.95 -23.58 22.27
N ARG A 8 -37.20 -24.00 22.52
CA ARG A 8 -38.33 -23.77 21.59
C ARG A 8 -38.77 -22.30 21.53
N SER A 9 -38.42 -21.50 22.55
CA SER A 9 -38.86 -20.10 22.68
C SER A 9 -37.98 -19.08 21.95
N LYS A 10 -36.85 -19.50 21.34
CA LYS A 10 -35.91 -18.60 20.68
C LYS A 10 -35.57 -19.04 19.24
N PRO A 11 -36.56 -19.10 18.32
CA PRO A 11 -36.31 -19.44 16.91
C PRO A 11 -35.34 -18.46 16.22
N TRP A 12 -35.27 -17.21 16.68
CA TRP A 12 -34.32 -16.21 16.22
C TRP A 12 -32.85 -16.59 16.49
N LEU A 13 -32.59 -17.31 17.59
CA LEU A 13 -31.24 -17.77 17.93
C LEU A 13 -30.81 -18.91 17.01
N LEU A 14 -31.75 -19.82 16.67
CA LEU A 14 -31.53 -20.85 15.66
C LEU A 14 -31.24 -20.23 14.28
N MET A 15 -32.04 -19.23 13.87
CA MET A 15 -31.79 -18.48 12.63
C MET A 15 -30.46 -17.75 12.62
N GLY A 16 -30.07 -17.13 13.75
CA GLY A 16 -28.77 -16.47 13.90
C GLY A 16 -27.60 -17.42 13.72
N VAL A 17 -27.68 -18.63 14.28
CA VAL A 17 -26.65 -19.67 14.12
C VAL A 17 -26.55 -20.16 12.67
N ILE A 18 -27.68 -20.34 11.98
CA ILE A 18 -27.67 -20.74 10.56
C ILE A 18 -27.06 -19.64 9.69
N ALA A 19 -27.42 -18.37 9.93
CA ALA A 19 -26.83 -17.24 9.21
C ALA A 19 -25.31 -17.13 9.46
N LEU A 20 -24.86 -17.30 10.72
CA LEU A 20 -23.44 -17.34 11.07
C LEU A 20 -22.71 -18.50 10.38
N ALA A 21 -23.33 -19.68 10.29
CA ALA A 21 -22.75 -20.84 9.62
C ALA A 21 -22.60 -20.64 8.11
N LEU A 22 -23.59 -20.02 7.45
CA LEU A 22 -23.50 -19.67 6.03
C LEU A 22 -22.43 -18.61 5.75
N LEU A 23 -22.31 -17.62 6.63
CA LEU A 23 -21.22 -16.63 6.55
C LEU A 23 -19.85 -17.28 6.80
N ALA A 24 -19.75 -18.21 7.75
CA ALA A 24 -18.51 -18.92 8.03
C ALA A 24 -18.06 -19.83 6.86
N PHE A 25 -19.00 -20.39 6.10
CA PHE A 25 -18.67 -21.16 4.89
C PHE A 25 -18.17 -20.29 3.73
N LEU A 26 -18.62 -19.02 3.67
CA LEU A 26 -18.17 -18.06 2.65
C LEU A 26 -16.79 -17.45 2.97
N VAL A 27 -16.41 -17.42 4.25
CA VAL A 27 -15.15 -16.81 4.70
C VAL A 27 -14.04 -17.86 4.70
N ASN A 28 -12.99 -17.61 3.93
CA ASN A 28 -11.78 -18.45 3.98
C ASN A 28 -11.09 -18.34 5.35
N PRO A 29 -10.59 -19.45 5.93
CA PRO A 29 -9.90 -19.43 7.22
C PRO A 29 -8.68 -18.49 7.22
N ASP A 30 -7.95 -18.38 6.11
CA ASP A 30 -6.86 -17.42 5.93
C ASP A 30 -7.26 -15.95 6.11
N SER A 31 -8.53 -15.60 5.84
CA SER A 31 -9.05 -14.25 6.03
C SER A 31 -9.33 -13.95 7.51
N ILE A 32 -9.69 -14.95 8.31
CA ILE A 32 -9.95 -14.79 9.74
C ILE A 32 -8.63 -14.58 10.50
N ASP A 33 -7.59 -15.33 10.15
CA ASP A 33 -6.26 -15.17 10.73
C ASP A 33 -5.60 -13.82 10.41
N LYS A 34 -5.86 -13.25 9.22
CA LYS A 34 -5.46 -11.87 8.87
C LYS A 34 -6.15 -10.79 9.71
N VAL A 35 -7.35 -11.06 10.21
CA VAL A 35 -8.16 -10.08 10.97
C VAL A 35 -7.92 -10.18 12.48
N PHE A 36 -7.76 -11.39 13.02
CA PHE A 36 -7.63 -11.64 14.46
C PHE A 36 -6.23 -12.06 14.94
N GLY A 37 -5.32 -12.45 14.03
CA GLY A 37 -3.95 -12.81 14.37
C GLY A 37 -3.02 -11.61 14.53
N LYS A 38 -1.91 -11.80 15.26
CA LYS A 38 -0.71 -10.94 15.15
C LYS A 38 -0.32 -10.98 13.67
N ASN A 39 -0.60 -9.92 12.89
CA ASN A 39 -0.21 -9.87 11.48
C ASN A 39 1.25 -10.31 11.35
N PRO A 40 1.55 -11.49 10.77
CA PRO A 40 2.92 -12.00 10.64
C PRO A 40 3.77 -11.07 9.74
N ASP A 41 3.08 -10.16 9.05
CA ASP A 41 3.65 -9.13 8.22
C ASP A 41 4.16 -7.91 9.00
N VAL A 42 3.88 -7.72 10.29
CA VAL A 42 4.39 -6.53 11.02
C VAL A 42 5.79 -6.82 11.59
N LEU A 43 6.80 -6.15 11.06
CA LEU A 43 8.19 -6.24 11.52
C LEU A 43 8.47 -5.38 12.76
N GLY A 44 7.72 -4.28 12.94
CA GLY A 44 7.91 -3.38 14.08
C GLY A 44 6.89 -2.26 14.14
N LYS A 45 7.10 -1.33 15.08
CA LYS A 45 6.30 -0.10 15.22
C LYS A 45 7.20 1.10 15.44
N VAL A 46 6.92 2.19 14.73
CA VAL A 46 7.59 3.49 14.86
C VAL A 46 6.56 4.50 15.35
N ASN A 47 6.69 4.97 16.60
CA ASN A 47 5.75 5.90 17.24
C ASN A 47 4.26 5.47 17.15
N GLY A 48 4.01 4.16 17.20
CA GLY A 48 2.66 3.59 17.11
C GLY A 48 2.21 3.23 15.69
N GLU A 49 2.89 3.71 14.64
CA GLU A 49 2.64 3.30 13.27
C GLU A 49 3.32 1.97 12.96
N LYS A 50 2.60 1.04 12.32
CA LYS A 50 3.14 -0.29 12.00
C LYS A 50 4.10 -0.20 10.82
N VAL A 51 5.20 -0.94 10.92
CA VAL A 51 6.11 -1.23 9.81
C VAL A 51 5.81 -2.64 9.32
N THR A 52 5.35 -2.74 8.09
CA THR A 52 5.06 -4.03 7.45
C THR A 52 6.30 -4.62 6.78
N ARG A 53 6.28 -5.92 6.53
CA ARG A 53 7.34 -6.67 5.86
C ARG A 53 7.38 -6.29 4.40
N GLU A 54 6.22 -6.06 3.81
CA GLU A 54 6.11 -5.51 2.46
C GLU A 54 6.85 -4.17 2.33
N GLU A 55 6.60 -3.20 3.22
CA GLU A 55 7.27 -1.89 3.17
C GLU A 55 8.80 -2.00 3.32
N PHE A 56 9.26 -2.89 4.21
CA PHE A 56 10.68 -3.13 4.38
C PHE A 56 11.32 -3.78 3.15
N ASN A 57 10.67 -4.80 2.60
CA ASN A 57 11.13 -5.50 1.41
C ASN A 57 11.16 -4.59 0.18
N ASP A 58 10.17 -3.71 0.02
CA ASP A 58 10.13 -2.71 -1.05
C ASP A 58 11.33 -1.75 -0.94
N GLN A 59 11.61 -1.22 0.25
CA GLN A 59 12.75 -0.33 0.48
C GLN A 59 14.08 -1.05 0.25
N LEU A 60 14.20 -2.29 0.71
CA LEU A 60 15.39 -3.12 0.52
C LEU A 60 15.60 -3.44 -0.97
N PHE A 61 14.54 -3.76 -1.71
CA PHE A 61 14.61 -4.04 -3.15
C PHE A 61 15.15 -2.84 -3.93
N VAL A 62 14.68 -1.63 -3.62
CA VAL A 62 15.17 -0.39 -4.25
C VAL A 62 16.68 -0.21 -4.00
N LEU A 63 17.13 -0.41 -2.75
CA LEU A 63 18.55 -0.29 -2.40
C LEU A 63 19.41 -1.37 -3.08
N GLN A 64 18.90 -2.61 -3.16
CA GLN A 64 19.60 -3.70 -3.84
C GLN A 64 19.75 -3.39 -5.33
N GLN A 65 18.68 -2.94 -5.98
CA GLN A 65 18.70 -2.56 -7.40
C GLN A 65 19.71 -1.42 -7.64
N GLN A 66 19.73 -0.41 -6.77
CA GLN A 66 20.67 0.70 -6.87
C GLN A 66 22.12 0.24 -6.65
N ALA A 67 22.37 -0.65 -5.68
CA ALA A 67 23.68 -1.22 -5.43
C ALA A 67 24.18 -2.04 -6.62
N GLU A 68 23.31 -2.84 -7.25
CA GLU A 68 23.61 -3.62 -8.44
C GLU A 68 24.02 -2.74 -9.63
N GLN A 69 23.25 -1.68 -9.90
CA GLN A 69 23.57 -0.72 -10.96
C GLN A 69 24.92 -0.01 -10.74
N GLN A 70 25.33 0.14 -9.49
CA GLN A 70 26.59 0.80 -9.10
C GLN A 70 27.74 -0.17 -8.85
N GLY A 71 27.54 -1.49 -9.04
CA GLY A 71 28.55 -2.52 -8.76
C GLY A 71 28.95 -2.61 -7.28
N ARG A 72 28.09 -2.16 -6.36
CA ARG A 72 28.34 -2.18 -4.91
C ARG A 72 27.88 -3.50 -4.27
N PRO A 73 28.55 -3.97 -3.21
CA PRO A 73 28.13 -5.16 -2.48
C PRO A 73 26.77 -4.94 -1.78
N LYS A 74 25.92 -5.99 -1.77
CA LYS A 74 24.58 -5.95 -1.15
C LYS A 74 24.58 -6.11 0.38
N THR A 75 25.74 -6.30 0.98
CA THR A 75 25.89 -6.54 2.42
C THR A 75 25.57 -5.29 3.23
N GLY A 76 24.71 -5.41 4.25
CA GLY A 76 24.34 -4.30 5.13
C GLY A 76 23.24 -3.38 4.60
N LEU A 77 22.69 -3.66 3.42
CA LEU A 77 21.56 -2.90 2.87
C LEU A 77 20.28 -3.07 3.68
N GLU A 78 20.13 -4.17 4.43
CA GLU A 78 18.98 -4.42 5.30
C GLU A 78 18.87 -3.38 6.42
N GLU A 79 19.97 -3.10 7.12
CA GLU A 79 20.02 -2.08 8.16
C GLU A 79 19.77 -0.69 7.55
N GLN A 80 20.36 -0.41 6.40
CA GLN A 80 20.12 0.85 5.69
C GLN A 80 18.65 1.01 5.28
N ALA A 81 18.03 -0.06 4.76
CA ALA A 81 16.61 -0.07 4.42
C ALA A 81 15.75 0.21 5.65
N TRP A 82 16.08 -0.42 6.78
CA TRP A 82 15.38 -0.22 8.03
C TRP A 82 15.47 1.24 8.50
N GLN A 83 16.66 1.81 8.53
CA GLN A 83 16.87 3.20 8.97
C GLN A 83 16.13 4.20 8.08
N LEU A 84 16.19 4.03 6.75
CA LEU A 84 15.46 4.88 5.81
C LEU A 84 13.95 4.78 6.01
N LEU A 85 13.44 3.57 6.24
CA LEU A 85 12.02 3.34 6.49
C LEU A 85 11.58 3.98 7.82
N VAL A 86 12.36 3.81 8.89
CA VAL A 86 12.06 4.46 10.18
C VAL A 86 12.07 5.98 10.03
N GLN A 87 13.07 6.52 9.34
CA GLN A 87 13.18 7.96 9.11
C GLN A 87 12.02 8.49 8.27
N SER A 88 11.63 7.80 7.19
CA SER A 88 10.52 8.23 6.33
C SER A 88 9.19 8.26 7.11
N LYS A 89 8.95 7.26 7.96
CA LYS A 89 7.79 7.22 8.86
C LYS A 89 7.79 8.38 9.85
N LEU A 90 8.92 8.66 10.48
CA LEU A 90 9.04 9.78 11.42
C LEU A 90 8.79 11.12 10.73
N ILE A 91 9.38 11.34 9.55
CA ILE A 91 9.16 12.55 8.75
C ILE A 91 7.67 12.68 8.41
N LYS A 92 7.06 11.61 7.87
CA LYS A 92 5.64 11.61 7.52
C LYS A 92 4.74 12.00 8.70
N GLN A 93 4.96 11.42 9.87
CA GLN A 93 4.22 11.75 11.08
C GLN A 93 4.37 13.21 11.50
N GLN A 94 5.56 13.80 11.30
CA GLN A 94 5.79 15.21 11.59
C GLN A 94 5.09 16.12 10.56
N PHE A 95 5.10 15.75 9.28
CA PHE A 95 4.33 16.45 8.24
C PHE A 95 2.82 16.42 8.53
N GLU A 96 2.27 15.25 8.88
CA GLU A 96 0.86 15.09 9.24
C GLU A 96 0.48 15.93 10.48
N LYS A 97 1.35 15.97 11.51
CA LYS A 97 1.14 16.84 12.69
C LYS A 97 1.16 18.32 12.38
N LEU A 98 1.97 18.73 11.40
CA LEU A 98 2.05 20.12 10.94
C LEU A 98 0.89 20.49 10.00
N GLY A 99 0.03 19.53 9.64
CA GLY A 99 -1.08 19.75 8.71
C GLY A 99 -0.64 19.88 7.26
N PHE A 100 0.58 19.45 6.92
CA PHE A 100 1.03 19.40 5.54
C PHE A 100 0.51 18.12 4.87
N GLU A 101 -0.57 18.26 4.12
CA GLU A 101 -1.06 17.22 3.23
C GLU A 101 -0.54 17.46 1.81
N MET A 102 -0.01 16.41 1.18
CA MET A 102 0.33 16.48 -0.24
C MET A 102 -0.97 16.52 -1.04
N THR A 103 -1.27 17.66 -1.65
CA THR A 103 -2.43 17.80 -2.52
C THR A 103 -2.17 17.12 -3.85
N ASP A 104 -3.22 16.57 -4.47
CA ASP A 104 -3.12 15.97 -5.80
C ASP A 104 -2.54 16.98 -6.81
N ASP A 105 -2.94 18.25 -6.76
CA ASP A 105 -2.40 19.30 -7.63
C ASP A 105 -0.89 19.50 -7.44
N TYR A 106 -0.40 19.48 -6.20
CA TYR A 106 1.05 19.57 -5.95
C TYR A 106 1.78 18.35 -6.53
N PHE A 107 1.24 17.15 -6.33
CA PHE A 107 1.80 15.93 -6.91
C PHE A 107 1.89 16.01 -8.44
N TRP A 108 0.80 16.40 -9.11
CA TRP A 108 0.75 16.54 -10.57
C TRP A 108 1.64 17.66 -11.10
N ASN A 109 1.92 18.69 -10.30
CA ASN A 109 2.87 19.73 -10.66
C ASN A 109 4.32 19.30 -10.43
N GLN A 110 4.60 18.40 -9.47
CA GLN A 110 5.95 17.92 -9.20
C GLN A 110 6.38 16.74 -10.07
N ILE A 111 5.43 15.92 -10.55
CA ILE A 111 5.75 14.72 -11.34
C ILE A 111 6.60 15.02 -12.59
N GLN A 112 6.49 16.23 -13.16
CA GLN A 112 7.28 16.65 -14.32
C GLN A 112 8.79 16.77 -14.04
N TYR A 113 9.16 17.01 -12.78
CA TYR A 113 10.56 17.15 -12.35
C TYR A 113 11.16 15.83 -11.89
N ASP A 114 10.35 14.79 -11.78
CA ASP A 114 10.84 13.49 -11.43
C ASP A 114 11.65 12.89 -12.59
N GLN A 115 12.81 12.32 -12.27
CA GLN A 115 13.77 11.79 -13.24
C GLN A 115 13.15 10.79 -14.22
N MET A 116 12.20 9.96 -13.78
CA MET A 116 11.56 8.96 -14.63
C MET A 116 10.74 9.61 -15.75
N PHE A 117 9.98 10.66 -15.42
CA PHE A 117 9.09 11.32 -16.37
C PHE A 117 9.81 12.42 -17.16
N ALA A 118 10.75 13.12 -16.53
CA ALA A 118 11.56 14.16 -17.16
C ALA A 118 12.41 13.62 -18.32
N GLN A 119 12.82 12.35 -18.29
CA GLN A 119 13.57 11.70 -19.37
C GLN A 119 12.68 11.25 -20.55
N GLN A 120 11.37 11.18 -20.36
CA GLN A 120 10.43 10.66 -21.36
C GLN A 120 9.83 11.78 -22.19
N GLN A 121 10.44 12.05 -23.35
CA GLN A 121 10.01 13.13 -24.25
C GLN A 121 8.54 13.04 -24.71
N GLN A 122 7.96 11.84 -24.69
CA GLN A 122 6.54 11.62 -24.98
C GLN A 122 5.58 12.39 -24.05
N PHE A 123 6.04 12.73 -22.83
CA PHE A 123 5.26 13.49 -21.86
C PHE A 123 5.42 15.00 -21.98
N PHE A 124 6.17 15.48 -22.97
CA PHE A 124 6.34 16.90 -23.24
C PHE A 124 5.76 17.26 -24.61
N ASP A 125 5.17 18.44 -24.73
CA ASP A 125 4.74 18.99 -26.01
C ASP A 125 5.90 19.65 -26.77
N GLU A 126 5.65 20.10 -28.01
CA GLU A 126 6.66 20.77 -28.84
C GLU A 126 7.18 22.08 -28.23
N LYS A 127 6.50 22.61 -27.21
CA LYS A 127 6.88 23.84 -26.48
C LYS A 127 7.58 23.52 -25.15
N GLY A 128 7.79 22.25 -24.82
CA GLY A 128 8.44 21.78 -23.60
C GLY A 128 7.54 21.78 -22.36
N ASN A 129 6.21 21.90 -22.50
CA ASN A 129 5.28 21.78 -21.37
C ASN A 129 4.94 20.32 -21.11
N PHE A 130 4.86 19.95 -19.84
CA PHE A 130 4.45 18.61 -19.43
C PHE A 130 2.97 18.38 -19.71
N LYS A 131 2.65 17.27 -20.38
CA LYS A 131 1.30 16.91 -20.80
C LYS A 131 0.54 16.16 -19.69
N THR A 132 0.33 16.81 -18.55
CA THR A 132 -0.32 16.21 -17.37
C THR A 132 -1.67 15.56 -17.67
N GLN A 133 -2.47 16.19 -18.55
CA GLN A 133 -3.79 15.69 -18.91
C GLN A 133 -3.74 14.41 -19.76
N GLU A 134 -2.74 14.27 -20.63
CA GLU A 134 -2.54 13.04 -21.40
C GLU A 134 -2.07 11.91 -20.49
N LEU A 135 -1.12 12.17 -19.59
CA LEU A 135 -0.66 11.19 -18.61
C LEU A 135 -1.81 10.69 -17.73
N LYS A 136 -2.68 11.59 -17.24
CA LYS A 136 -3.88 11.22 -16.48
C LYS A 136 -4.80 10.27 -17.26
N LYS A 137 -5.05 10.57 -18.54
CA LYS A 137 -5.88 9.74 -19.43
C LYS A 137 -5.24 8.38 -19.71
N GLU A 138 -3.92 8.33 -19.89
CA GLU A 138 -3.20 7.07 -20.05
C GLU A 138 -3.34 6.19 -18.82
N ILE A 139 -3.18 6.75 -17.62
CA ILE A 139 -3.36 6.02 -16.36
C ILE A 139 -4.80 5.50 -16.20
N GLU A 140 -5.79 6.30 -16.58
CA GLU A 140 -7.19 5.88 -16.57
C GLU A 140 -7.45 4.73 -17.56
N THR A 141 -6.80 4.78 -18.72
CA THR A 141 -6.84 3.70 -19.72
C THR A 141 -6.12 2.44 -19.22
N LEU A 142 -5.00 2.59 -18.53
CA LEU A 142 -4.28 1.47 -17.91
C LEU A 142 -5.16 0.75 -16.87
N LYS A 143 -5.95 1.49 -16.10
CA LYS A 143 -6.86 0.91 -15.11
C LYS A 143 -7.86 -0.09 -15.74
N SER A 144 -8.30 0.15 -16.98
CA SER A 144 -9.26 -0.73 -17.66
C SER A 144 -8.60 -1.77 -18.56
N THR A 145 -7.46 -1.45 -19.17
CA THR A 145 -6.79 -2.30 -20.18
C THR A 145 -5.65 -3.15 -19.62
N ASN A 146 -4.95 -2.68 -18.60
CA ASN A 146 -3.81 -3.37 -18.00
C ASN A 146 -3.74 -3.14 -16.47
N PRO A 147 -4.48 -3.95 -15.68
CA PRO A 147 -4.50 -3.85 -14.22
C PRO A 147 -3.12 -3.99 -13.57
N GLU A 148 -2.22 -4.78 -14.14
CA GLU A 148 -0.84 -4.91 -13.64
C GLU A 148 -0.06 -3.61 -13.81
N GLY A 149 -0.14 -2.99 -14.99
CA GLY A 149 0.47 -1.68 -15.25
C GLY A 149 -0.09 -0.58 -14.33
N TYR A 150 -1.39 -0.60 -14.06
CA TYR A 150 -2.00 0.33 -13.10
C TYR A 150 -1.52 0.09 -11.67
N ASN A 151 -1.36 -1.17 -11.25
CA ASN A 151 -0.79 -1.50 -9.94
C ASN A 151 0.67 -1.04 -9.81
N GLN A 152 1.47 -1.15 -10.87
CA GLN A 152 2.82 -0.60 -10.89
C GLN A 152 2.80 0.93 -10.72
N TRP A 153 1.91 1.62 -11.44
CA TRP A 153 1.73 3.07 -11.27
C TRP A 153 1.34 3.45 -9.84
N LEU A 154 0.43 2.70 -9.21
CA LEU A 154 0.06 2.92 -7.80
C LEU A 154 1.24 2.77 -6.84
N LYS A 155 2.12 1.78 -7.07
CA LYS A 155 3.35 1.62 -6.30
C LYS A 155 4.30 2.80 -6.52
N THR A 156 4.50 3.22 -7.76
CA THR A 156 5.32 4.40 -8.07
C THR A 156 4.78 5.66 -7.41
N ARG A 157 3.46 5.88 -7.42
CA ARG A 157 2.82 7.02 -6.74
C ARG A 157 2.99 6.98 -5.23
N LYS A 158 2.90 5.79 -4.61
CA LYS A 158 3.05 5.63 -3.15
C LYS A 158 4.49 5.92 -2.68
N ASN A 159 5.47 5.66 -3.53
CA ASN A 159 6.90 5.76 -3.20
C ASN A 159 7.49 7.15 -3.47
N ARG A 160 6.69 8.14 -3.84
CA ARG A 160 7.10 9.54 -4.06
C ARG A 160 6.31 10.47 -3.16
#